data_AF-S9W9Y3-F1
#
_entry.id   AF-S9W9Y3-F1
#
_cell.length_a   1.000
_cell.length_b   1.000
_cell.length_c   1.000
_cell.angle_alpha   90.00
_cell.angle_beta   90.00
_cell.angle_gamma   90.00
#
_symmetry.space_group_name_H-M   'P 1'
#
loop_
_entity.id
_entity.type
_entity.pdbx_description
1 polymer ?
#
loop_
_entity_poly.entity_id
_entity_poly.type
_entity_poly.pdbx_seq_one_letter_code
_entity_poly.pdbx_strand_id
1 'polypeptide(L)'
;MFFFFLLSYPYVYVSMHFLSSPLYTVFVLRKKKPVCTSMSNPPYGTKVLRYASLAVLGGYAVSIGYRIGLAERLLPTALYKRLVHTVEAVKERTTPIGDPRRLALARSHLTRVYTLASVGMAAFCGGVLAFAARPHIPIVLPVLTTVIPSLLVVGVPRAYMLRGYRLLCFAATFASAGYAFGPIGWIAQDSLFFFLLCTVCTMSGLVVPLFITRGFISYLLSTQLFSLSLLVSFITAPKEARLRYSPFNVLKTQKGVRLILRADYNVVVTVQMLAGILILALHTLPVLHYVVTRELPPRSRSRRAGAPPASFASQRHGRDEPTSPTTPDAHTEDELEVLADLDDVLEAFCICAGWSYMLFRVLHRVTQTCMKRVIVSNGGAVGSVAGGASDNSSVSGPLIGIMAGDRRVDVRTASAVVSTGLVFLWYIKVISLLQRQDPGAALDQFRYVCDSMSPLRYLLGVSQDF
;
A
#
# COMPACT_ATOMS: atom_id res chain seq x y z
N MET A 1 7.93 10.25 9.16
CA MET A 1 7.02 11.25 8.55
C MET A 1 7.75 12.52 8.09
N PHE A 2 8.71 13.06 8.87
CA PHE A 2 9.65 14.12 8.41
C PHE A 2 10.44 13.75 7.13
N PHE A 3 10.68 12.44 6.94
CA PHE A 3 11.35 11.88 5.75
C PHE A 3 10.59 12.10 4.41
N PHE A 4 9.26 12.22 4.44
CA PHE A 4 8.45 12.43 3.23
C PHE A 4 8.49 13.89 2.72
N PHE A 5 8.69 14.87 3.61
CA PHE A 5 8.94 16.25 3.21
C PHE A 5 10.34 16.43 2.60
N LEU A 6 11.34 15.69 3.09
CA LEU A 6 12.71 15.73 2.57
C LEU A 6 12.85 15.09 1.18
N LEU A 7 12.10 14.04 0.85
CA LEU A 7 12.12 13.43 -0.50
C LEU A 7 11.45 14.29 -1.59
N SER A 8 10.58 15.22 -1.20
CA SER A 8 9.90 16.15 -2.11
C SER A 8 10.83 17.29 -2.60
N TYR A 9 11.84 17.62 -1.79
CA TYR A 9 12.75 18.74 -2.04
C TYR A 9 13.77 18.49 -3.19
N PRO A 10 14.46 17.32 -3.27
CA PRO A 10 15.38 17.03 -4.38
C PRO A 10 14.66 16.76 -5.71
N TYR A 11 13.40 16.29 -5.71
CA TYR A 11 12.63 16.09 -6.94
C TYR A 11 12.33 17.40 -7.68
N VAL A 12 12.06 18.48 -6.93
CA VAL A 12 11.84 19.82 -7.50
C VAL A 12 13.15 20.41 -8.03
N TYR A 13 14.27 20.19 -7.32
CA TYR A 13 15.58 20.70 -7.71
C TYR A 13 16.15 19.98 -8.95
N VAL A 14 16.05 18.66 -9.01
CA VAL A 14 16.51 17.86 -10.17
C VAL A 14 15.62 18.10 -11.40
N SER A 15 14.29 18.23 -11.24
CA SER A 15 13.40 18.56 -12.35
C SER A 15 13.70 19.94 -12.95
N MET A 16 14.07 20.93 -12.12
CA MET A 16 14.46 22.28 -12.58
C MET A 16 15.78 22.27 -13.36
N HIS A 17 16.74 21.43 -12.98
CA HIS A 17 18.05 21.34 -13.64
C HIS A 17 18.04 20.45 -14.90
N PHE A 18 17.06 19.55 -15.04
CA PHE A 18 16.91 18.68 -16.21
C PHE A 18 16.16 19.38 -17.36
N LEU A 19 15.26 20.32 -17.03
CA LEU A 19 14.54 21.16 -17.99
C LEU A 19 15.39 22.28 -18.63
N SER A 20 16.59 22.56 -18.10
CA SER A 20 17.55 23.50 -18.68
C SER A 20 18.55 22.86 -19.65
N SER A 21 18.44 21.55 -19.92
CA SER A 21 19.36 20.86 -20.82
C SER A 21 19.00 21.11 -22.30
N PRO A 22 19.92 21.65 -23.13
CA PRO A 22 19.63 22.12 -24.49
C PRO A 22 19.21 21.02 -25.48
N LEU A 23 19.37 19.74 -25.13
CA LEU A 23 18.96 18.60 -25.95
C LEU A 23 17.43 18.36 -25.96
N TYR A 24 16.68 18.89 -24.99
CA TYR A 24 15.22 18.73 -24.95
C TYR A 24 14.47 19.72 -25.86
N THR A 25 15.16 20.76 -26.34
CA THR A 25 14.56 21.87 -27.09
C THR A 25 14.33 21.55 -28.57
N VAL A 26 14.96 20.51 -29.13
CA VAL A 26 14.92 20.25 -30.58
C VAL A 26 13.73 19.38 -31.02
N PHE A 27 13.08 18.62 -30.13
CA PHE A 27 12.04 17.65 -30.52
C PHE A 27 10.56 18.10 -30.33
N VAL A 28 10.30 19.35 -29.92
CA VAL A 28 8.91 19.80 -29.62
C VAL A 28 8.63 21.20 -30.17
N LEU A 29 8.60 21.36 -31.50
CA LEU A 29 8.04 22.55 -32.14
C LEU A 29 7.08 22.20 -33.28
N ARG A 30 5.85 21.83 -32.89
CA ARG A 30 4.63 22.10 -33.67
C ARG A 30 3.52 22.53 -32.70
N LYS A 31 3.57 23.79 -32.25
CA LYS A 31 2.53 24.39 -31.39
C LYS A 31 1.28 24.70 -32.23
N LYS A 32 0.24 23.87 -32.12
CA LYS A 32 -1.15 24.30 -32.37
C LYS A 32 -1.61 25.11 -31.16
N LYS A 33 -2.15 26.32 -31.38
CA LYS A 33 -2.74 27.16 -30.32
C LYS A 33 -3.86 26.37 -29.62
N PRO A 34 -3.86 26.23 -28.28
CA PRO A 34 -4.98 25.60 -27.58
C PRO A 34 -6.19 26.55 -27.65
N VAL A 35 -7.29 26.04 -28.21
CA VAL A 35 -8.61 26.66 -28.13
C VAL A 35 -8.98 26.74 -26.64
N CYS A 36 -9.26 27.94 -26.15
CA CYS A 36 -9.80 28.18 -24.81
C CYS A 36 -11.22 27.62 -24.73
N THR A 37 -11.35 26.33 -24.44
CA THR A 37 -12.63 25.76 -23.99
C THR A 37 -12.96 26.35 -22.62
N SER A 38 -14.06 27.10 -22.55
CA SER A 38 -14.70 27.63 -21.35
C SER A 38 -14.54 26.67 -20.16
N MET A 39 -13.96 27.17 -19.05
CA MET A 39 -13.86 26.44 -17.78
C MET A 39 -15.26 26.23 -17.22
N SER A 40 -15.92 25.15 -17.62
CA SER A 40 -17.10 24.64 -16.93
C SER A 40 -16.74 24.44 -15.46
N ASN A 41 -17.51 25.05 -14.55
CA ASN A 41 -17.37 24.83 -13.12
C ASN A 41 -17.23 23.33 -12.85
N PRO A 42 -16.22 22.90 -12.07
CA PRO A 42 -16.09 21.48 -11.75
C PRO A 42 -17.39 21.01 -11.08
N PRO A 43 -17.93 19.84 -11.45
CA PRO A 43 -19.21 19.36 -10.94
C PRO A 43 -19.17 19.36 -9.41
N TYR A 44 -20.24 19.86 -8.78
CA TYR A 44 -20.36 20.07 -7.32
C TYR A 44 -19.86 18.87 -6.49
N GLY A 45 -20.02 17.64 -6.98
CA GLY A 45 -19.55 16.41 -6.33
C GLY A 45 -18.04 16.37 -6.04
N THR A 46 -17.19 16.95 -6.90
CA THR A 46 -15.73 16.92 -6.72
C THR A 46 -15.26 17.78 -5.54
N LYS A 47 -15.93 18.91 -5.30
CA LYS A 47 -15.64 19.79 -4.16
C LYS A 47 -15.99 19.09 -2.85
N VAL A 48 -17.18 18.50 -2.77
CA VAL A 48 -17.64 17.75 -1.58
C VAL A 48 -16.68 16.62 -1.25
N LEU A 49 -16.34 15.79 -2.24
CA LEU A 49 -15.44 14.66 -2.06
C LEU A 49 -14.05 15.11 -1.57
N ARG A 50 -13.54 16.22 -2.10
CA ARG A 50 -12.29 16.81 -1.64
C ARG A 50 -12.36 17.25 -0.19
N TYR A 51 -13.35 18.05 0.19
CA TYR A 51 -13.49 18.53 1.57
C TYR A 51 -13.66 17.38 2.55
N ALA A 52 -14.45 16.35 2.18
CA ALA A 52 -14.58 15.13 2.97
C ALA A 52 -13.23 14.43 3.15
N SER A 53 -12.46 14.22 2.06
CA SER A 53 -11.13 13.60 2.15
C SER A 53 -10.15 14.40 3.00
N LEU A 54 -10.15 15.74 2.88
CA LEU A 54 -9.30 16.62 3.68
C LEU A 54 -9.70 16.63 5.16
N ALA A 55 -11.00 16.57 5.47
CA ALA A 55 -11.49 16.45 6.84
C ALA A 55 -11.01 15.15 7.49
N VAL A 56 -11.09 14.03 6.76
CA VAL A 56 -10.56 12.74 7.22
C VAL A 56 -9.06 12.84 7.46
N LEU A 57 -8.28 13.36 6.51
CA LEU A 57 -6.83 13.53 6.66
C LEU A 57 -6.45 14.46 7.83
N GLY A 58 -7.21 15.54 8.03
CA GLY A 58 -7.06 16.44 9.17
C GLY A 58 -7.30 15.71 10.50
N GLY A 59 -8.34 14.87 10.58
CA GLY A 59 -8.61 14.02 11.74
C GLY A 59 -7.45 13.07 12.06
N TYR A 60 -6.85 12.43 11.04
CA TYR A 60 -5.65 11.62 11.21
C TYR A 60 -4.44 12.44 11.67
N ALA A 61 -4.20 13.62 11.09
CA ALA A 61 -3.11 14.51 11.49
C ALA A 61 -3.23 14.94 12.96
N VAL A 62 -4.43 15.32 13.40
CA VAL A 62 -4.72 15.65 14.80
C VAL A 62 -4.49 14.44 15.71
N SER A 63 -4.91 13.24 15.28
CA SER A 63 -4.71 11.99 16.03
C SER A 63 -3.22 11.65 16.20
N ILE A 64 -2.40 11.89 15.17
CA ILE A 64 -0.94 11.75 15.24
C ILE A 64 -0.36 12.76 16.22
N GLY A 65 -0.76 14.03 16.11
CA GLY A 65 -0.33 15.10 17.03
C GLY A 65 -0.66 14.79 18.48
N TYR A 66 -1.85 14.24 18.74
CA TYR A 66 -2.24 13.74 20.06
C TYR A 66 -1.32 12.60 20.53
N ARG A 67 -1.08 11.58 19.70
CA ARG A 67 -0.21 10.43 20.04
C ARG A 67 1.24 10.81 20.32
N ILE A 68 1.77 11.83 19.65
CA ILE A 68 3.16 12.32 19.83
C ILE A 68 3.27 13.22 21.08
N GLY A 69 2.15 13.59 21.72
CA GLY A 69 2.16 14.53 22.85
C GLY A 69 2.20 16.01 22.43
N LEU A 70 2.01 16.31 21.13
CA LEU A 70 1.91 17.68 20.65
C LEU A 70 0.67 18.39 21.22
N ALA A 71 -0.42 17.63 21.38
CA ALA A 71 -1.68 18.13 21.94
C ALA A 71 -1.50 18.65 23.38
N GLU A 72 -0.71 17.95 24.20
CA GLU A 72 -0.41 18.36 25.58
C GLU A 72 0.36 19.69 25.62
N ARG A 73 1.23 19.93 24.64
CA ARG A 73 2.04 21.16 24.56
C ARG A 73 1.28 22.35 23.99
N LEU A 74 0.32 22.13 23.10
CA LEU A 74 -0.36 23.21 22.37
C LEU A 74 -1.73 23.59 22.96
N LEU A 75 -2.43 22.66 23.62
CA LEU A 75 -3.77 22.92 24.15
C LEU A 75 -3.71 23.39 25.61
N PRO A 76 -4.58 24.32 26.02
CA PRO A 76 -4.80 24.63 27.42
C PRO A 76 -5.13 23.37 28.24
N THR A 77 -4.60 23.29 29.46
CA THR A 77 -4.71 22.11 30.35
C THR A 77 -6.15 21.64 30.55
N ALA A 78 -7.12 22.56 30.61
CA ALA A 78 -8.54 22.23 30.74
C ALA A 78 -9.08 21.49 29.51
N LEU A 79 -8.74 21.93 28.29
CA LEU A 79 -9.14 21.27 27.04
C LEU A 79 -8.44 19.92 26.88
N TYR A 80 -7.15 19.85 27.24
CA TYR A 80 -6.40 18.61 27.20
C TYR A 80 -7.00 17.55 28.15
N LYS A 81 -7.32 17.90 29.40
CA LYS A 81 -7.98 16.99 30.35
C LYS A 81 -9.31 16.46 29.82
N ARG A 82 -10.15 17.33 29.23
CA ARG A 82 -11.43 16.92 28.63
C ARG A 82 -11.21 15.98 27.44
N LEU A 83 -10.24 16.28 26.57
CA LEU A 83 -9.87 15.44 25.44
C LEU A 83 -9.41 14.05 25.91
N VAL A 84 -8.50 13.98 26.89
CA VAL A 84 -8.00 12.72 27.46
C VAL A 84 -9.15 11.91 28.04
N HIS A 85 -10.05 12.52 28.80
CA HIS A 85 -11.22 11.84 29.35
C HIS A 85 -12.13 11.25 28.26
N THR A 86 -12.44 12.03 27.21
CA THR A 86 -13.24 11.51 26.08
C THR A 86 -12.52 10.39 25.34
N VAL A 87 -11.21 10.52 25.14
CA VAL A 87 -10.41 9.49 24.47
C VAL A 87 -10.35 8.21 25.29
N GLU A 88 -10.17 8.27 26.61
CA GLU A 88 -10.21 7.09 27.49
C GLU A 88 -11.59 6.43 27.51
N ALA A 89 -12.68 7.21 27.57
CA ALA A 89 -14.04 6.67 27.48
C ALA A 89 -14.29 5.93 26.14
N VAL A 90 -13.75 6.43 25.03
CA VAL A 90 -13.82 5.75 23.73
C VAL A 90 -12.91 4.53 23.69
N LYS A 91 -11.72 4.59 24.30
CA LYS A 91 -10.78 3.47 24.38
C LYS A 91 -11.38 2.29 25.14
N GLU A 92 -12.06 2.54 26.26
CA GLU A 92 -12.75 1.50 27.03
C GLU A 92 -13.80 0.77 26.19
N ARG A 93 -14.60 1.52 25.42
CA ARG A 93 -15.63 0.97 24.52
C ARG A 93 -15.07 0.24 23.31
N THR A 94 -13.82 0.51 22.94
CA THR A 94 -13.16 -0.06 21.74
C THR A 94 -12.05 -1.04 22.11
N THR A 95 -12.07 -1.52 23.35
CA THR A 95 -11.17 -2.58 23.79
C THR A 95 -11.36 -3.79 22.87
N PRO A 96 -10.27 -4.32 22.30
CA PRO A 96 -10.35 -5.45 21.40
C PRO A 96 -10.91 -6.66 22.16
N ILE A 97 -11.81 -7.39 21.52
CA ILE A 97 -12.33 -8.64 22.07
C ILE A 97 -11.23 -9.70 21.91
N GLY A 98 -10.76 -10.26 23.02
CA GLY A 98 -9.67 -11.24 23.07
C GLY A 98 -8.54 -10.87 24.03
N ASP A 99 -7.44 -11.60 23.98
CA ASP A 99 -6.25 -11.33 24.80
C ASP A 99 -5.56 -10.02 24.34
N PRO A 100 -5.59 -8.94 25.13
CA PRO A 100 -5.05 -7.65 24.73
C PRO A 100 -3.53 -7.70 24.52
N ARG A 101 -2.82 -8.63 25.16
CA ARG A 101 -1.36 -8.78 25.03
C ARG A 101 -0.99 -9.35 23.68
N ARG A 102 -1.65 -10.43 23.25
CA ARG A 102 -1.43 -11.03 21.92
C ARG A 102 -1.70 -10.05 20.79
N LEU A 103 -2.75 -9.24 20.92
CA LEU A 103 -3.02 -8.21 19.92
C LEU A 103 -1.96 -7.11 19.93
N ALA A 104 -1.47 -6.71 21.10
CA ALA A 104 -0.37 -5.75 21.21
C ALA A 104 0.91 -6.29 20.55
N LEU A 105 1.21 -7.58 20.72
CA LEU A 105 2.34 -8.26 20.09
C LEU A 105 2.18 -8.32 18.56
N ALA A 106 1.03 -8.80 18.06
CA ALA A 106 0.73 -8.84 16.64
C ALA A 106 0.86 -7.45 16.00
N ARG A 107 0.37 -6.42 16.69
CA ARG A 107 0.46 -5.04 16.24
C ARG A 107 1.90 -4.53 16.23
N SER A 108 2.68 -4.82 17.27
CA SER A 108 4.10 -4.43 17.35
C SER A 108 4.87 -5.03 16.16
N HIS A 109 4.63 -6.31 15.89
CA HIS A 109 5.17 -7.03 14.72
C HIS A 109 4.77 -6.37 13.40
N LEU A 110 3.46 -6.23 13.15
CA LEU A 110 2.94 -5.59 11.93
C LEU A 110 3.46 -4.15 11.76
N THR A 111 3.71 -3.42 12.85
CA THR A 111 4.27 -2.07 12.79
C THR A 111 5.69 -2.10 12.27
N ARG A 112 6.50 -3.04 12.75
CA ARG A 112 7.88 -3.24 12.27
C ARG A 112 7.88 -3.64 10.81
N VAL A 113 7.07 -4.64 10.43
CA VAL A 113 6.95 -5.14 9.07
C VAL A 113 6.51 -4.05 8.10
N TYR A 114 5.43 -3.31 8.39
CA TYR A 114 4.96 -2.25 7.49
C TYR A 114 5.87 -1.02 7.46
N THR A 115 6.59 -0.74 8.55
CA THR A 115 7.63 0.28 8.54
C THR A 115 8.79 -0.14 7.64
N LEU A 116 9.26 -1.39 7.75
CA LEU A 116 10.28 -1.94 6.88
C LEU A 116 9.83 -1.96 5.42
N ALA A 117 8.60 -2.40 5.14
CA ALA A 117 8.03 -2.37 3.79
C ALA A 117 7.97 -0.93 3.23
N SER A 118 7.59 0.03 4.06
CA SER A 118 7.60 1.45 3.69
C SER A 118 9.02 1.95 3.37
N VAL A 119 10.03 1.53 4.13
CA VAL A 119 11.44 1.83 3.86
C VAL A 119 11.89 1.18 2.55
N GLY A 120 11.49 -0.07 2.28
CA GLY A 120 11.75 -0.76 1.01
C GLY A 120 11.16 -0.03 -0.18
N MET A 121 9.89 0.39 -0.09
CA MET A 121 9.27 1.19 -1.14
C MET A 121 9.90 2.58 -1.28
N ALA A 122 10.36 3.20 -0.19
CA ALA A 122 11.10 4.46 -0.26
C ALA A 122 12.47 4.27 -0.93
N ALA A 123 13.18 3.17 -0.65
CA ALA A 123 14.42 2.80 -1.33
C ALA A 123 14.17 2.57 -2.83
N PHE A 124 13.06 1.89 -3.17
CA PHE A 124 12.62 1.73 -4.57
C PHE A 124 12.39 3.07 -5.26
N CYS A 125 11.64 4.01 -4.64
CA CYS A 125 11.50 5.36 -5.16
C CYS A 125 12.86 6.06 -5.33
N GLY A 126 13.76 5.91 -4.34
CA GLY A 126 15.13 6.43 -4.42
C GLY A 126 15.91 5.87 -5.60
N GLY A 127 15.76 4.59 -5.90
CA GLY A 127 16.33 3.94 -7.08
C GLY A 127 15.84 4.53 -8.40
N VAL A 128 14.52 4.72 -8.52
CA VAL A 128 13.91 5.38 -9.70
C VAL A 128 14.47 6.79 -9.88
N LEU A 129 14.60 7.55 -8.78
CA LEU A 129 15.17 8.89 -8.81
C LEU A 129 16.66 8.88 -9.17
N ALA A 130 17.42 7.91 -8.68
CA ALA A 130 18.83 7.74 -9.02
C ALA A 130 19.02 7.47 -10.52
N PHE A 131 18.15 6.65 -11.13
CA PHE A 131 18.14 6.45 -12.58
C PHE A 131 17.86 7.75 -13.33
N ALA A 132 16.85 8.52 -12.90
CA ALA A 132 16.52 9.79 -13.52
C ALA A 132 17.70 10.79 -13.46
N ALA A 133 18.48 10.78 -12.37
CA ALA A 133 19.65 11.62 -12.22
C ALA A 133 20.87 11.12 -13.00
N ARG A 134 21.04 9.80 -13.18
CA ARG A 134 22.22 9.18 -13.80
C ARG A 134 21.84 7.95 -14.62
N PRO A 135 21.25 8.08 -15.82
CA PRO A 135 20.75 6.93 -16.60
C PRO A 135 21.85 6.06 -17.23
N HIS A 136 23.13 6.46 -17.16
CA HIS A 136 24.25 5.81 -17.84
C HIS A 136 24.75 4.52 -17.17
N ILE A 137 24.28 4.17 -15.97
CA ILE A 137 24.71 2.93 -15.31
C ILE A 137 24.12 1.74 -16.09
N PRO A 138 24.95 0.78 -16.54
CA PRO A 138 24.46 -0.37 -17.31
C PRO A 138 23.49 -1.21 -16.49
N ILE A 139 22.33 -1.55 -17.07
CA ILE A 139 21.19 -2.22 -16.41
C ILE A 139 21.59 -3.56 -15.76
N VAL A 140 22.62 -4.23 -16.29
CA VAL A 140 23.16 -5.47 -15.73
C VAL A 140 23.58 -5.31 -14.27
N LEU A 141 24.17 -4.17 -13.89
CA LEU A 141 24.60 -3.91 -12.52
C LEU A 141 23.41 -3.86 -11.54
N PRO A 142 22.38 -2.99 -11.73
CA PRO A 142 21.14 -3.02 -10.95
C PRO A 142 20.45 -4.38 -10.89
N VAL A 143 20.46 -5.15 -11.98
CA VAL A 143 19.85 -6.49 -11.99
C VAL A 143 20.63 -7.43 -11.07
N LEU A 144 21.96 -7.47 -11.17
CA LEU A 144 22.81 -8.28 -10.28
C LEU A 144 22.68 -7.84 -8.81
N THR A 145 22.67 -6.53 -8.54
CA THR A 145 22.49 -5.99 -7.19
C THR A 145 21.05 -6.07 -6.68
N THR A 146 20.09 -6.45 -7.53
CA THR A 146 18.75 -6.85 -7.09
C THR A 146 18.74 -8.35 -6.75
N VAL A 147 19.22 -9.19 -7.67
CA VAL A 147 19.14 -10.66 -7.55
C VAL A 147 20.00 -11.18 -6.40
N ILE A 148 21.28 -10.80 -6.32
CA ILE A 148 22.20 -11.35 -5.32
C ILE A 148 21.71 -11.02 -3.89
N PRO A 149 21.39 -9.76 -3.53
CA PRO A 149 20.92 -9.45 -2.19
C PRO A 149 19.53 -10.02 -1.90
N SER A 150 18.66 -10.17 -2.90
CA SER A 150 17.38 -10.90 -2.75
C SER A 150 17.61 -12.35 -2.34
N LEU A 151 18.52 -13.05 -3.05
CA LEU A 151 18.86 -14.44 -2.75
C LEU A 151 19.48 -14.56 -1.35
N LEU A 152 20.26 -13.57 -0.90
CA LEU A 152 20.78 -13.55 0.47
C LEU A 152 19.67 -13.35 1.51
N VAL A 153 18.73 -12.44 1.29
CA VAL A 153 17.62 -12.17 2.23
C VAL A 153 16.69 -13.38 2.35
N VAL A 154 16.39 -14.05 1.23
CA VAL A 154 15.45 -15.17 1.14
C VAL A 154 16.12 -16.50 1.47
N GLY A 155 17.34 -16.72 1.00
CA GLY A 155 18.03 -18.01 1.08
C GLY A 155 18.85 -18.22 2.35
N VAL A 156 19.31 -17.15 3.01
CA VAL A 156 20.08 -17.28 4.25
C VAL A 156 19.15 -17.16 5.46
N PRO A 157 19.05 -18.20 6.31
CA PRO A 157 18.24 -18.14 7.51
C PRO A 157 18.68 -17.00 8.45
N ARG A 158 17.71 -16.42 9.17
CA ARG A 158 17.93 -15.31 10.13
C ARG A 158 19.06 -15.59 11.13
N ALA A 159 19.25 -16.85 11.52
CA ALA A 159 20.27 -17.27 12.48
C ALA A 159 21.71 -17.03 11.99
N TYR A 160 21.95 -17.04 10.67
CA TYR A 160 23.29 -16.96 10.09
C TYR A 160 23.67 -15.56 9.58
N MET A 161 22.73 -14.61 9.57
CA MET A 161 22.97 -13.28 9.01
C MET A 161 22.55 -12.19 9.99
N LEU A 162 23.50 -11.33 10.38
CA LEU A 162 23.23 -10.21 11.27
C LEU A 162 22.13 -9.32 10.71
N ARG A 163 21.21 -8.87 11.57
CA ARG A 163 20.04 -8.07 11.19
C ARG A 163 20.41 -6.84 10.34
N GLY A 164 21.51 -6.16 10.68
CA GLY A 164 21.99 -4.99 9.92
C GLY A 164 22.32 -5.32 8.46
N TYR A 165 23.00 -6.45 8.20
CA TYR A 165 23.30 -6.89 6.84
C TYR A 165 22.05 -7.29 6.07
N ARG A 166 21.07 -7.92 6.72
CA ARG A 166 19.78 -8.25 6.09
C ARG A 166 19.02 -7.00 5.67
N LEU A 167 18.99 -5.97 6.53
CA LEU A 167 18.39 -4.67 6.22
C LEU A 167 19.10 -3.96 5.08
N LEU A 168 20.43 -4.03 5.04
CA LEU A 168 21.23 -3.50 3.93
C LEU A 168 20.88 -4.21 2.61
N CYS A 169 20.84 -5.55 2.61
CA CYS A 169 20.48 -6.34 1.43
C CYS A 169 19.05 -6.07 0.96
N PHE A 170 18.12 -5.94 1.90
CA PHE A 170 16.74 -5.53 1.64
C PHE A 170 16.70 -4.14 0.96
N ALA A 171 17.34 -3.13 1.52
CA ALA A 171 17.36 -1.78 0.97
C ALA A 171 18.07 -1.72 -0.39
N ALA A 172 19.22 -2.39 -0.52
CA ALA A 172 19.98 -2.46 -1.78
C ALA A 172 19.17 -3.15 -2.89
N THR A 173 18.44 -4.22 -2.56
CA THR A 173 17.54 -4.88 -3.51
C THR A 173 16.50 -3.91 -4.05
N PHE A 174 15.75 -3.24 -3.16
CA PHE A 174 14.66 -2.39 -3.61
C PHE A 174 15.16 -1.12 -4.31
N ALA A 175 16.27 -0.52 -3.86
CA ALA A 175 16.90 0.58 -4.57
C ALA A 175 17.38 0.17 -5.97
N SER A 176 18.01 -1.00 -6.10
CA SER A 176 18.47 -1.51 -7.39
C SER A 176 17.29 -1.86 -8.31
N ALA A 177 16.24 -2.47 -7.77
CA ALA A 177 15.01 -2.74 -8.50
C ALA A 177 14.38 -1.45 -9.00
N GLY A 178 14.25 -0.43 -8.13
CA GLY A 178 13.75 0.88 -8.53
C GLY A 178 14.55 1.51 -9.66
N TYR A 179 15.88 1.41 -9.59
CA TYR A 179 16.77 1.87 -10.66
C TYR A 179 16.52 1.10 -11.97
N ALA A 180 16.39 -0.24 -11.90
CA ALA A 180 16.10 -1.08 -13.07
C ALA A 180 14.70 -0.83 -13.68
N PHE A 181 13.75 -0.29 -12.90
CA PHE A 181 12.46 0.19 -13.38
C PHE A 181 12.54 1.58 -14.05
N GLY A 182 13.65 2.30 -13.87
CA GLY A 182 13.87 3.63 -14.45
C GLY A 182 13.66 3.73 -15.97
N PRO A 183 14.19 2.81 -16.80
CA PRO A 183 13.92 2.79 -18.24
C PRO A 183 12.43 2.67 -18.59
N ILE A 184 11.67 1.88 -17.82
CA ILE A 184 10.20 1.79 -17.97
C ILE A 184 9.58 3.14 -17.63
N GLY A 185 10.09 3.83 -16.60
CA GLY A 185 9.72 5.19 -16.27
C GLY A 185 9.99 6.21 -17.37
N TRP A 186 10.96 5.96 -18.25
CA TRP A 186 11.21 6.83 -19.41
C TRP A 186 10.10 6.66 -20.46
N ILE A 187 9.71 5.41 -20.76
CA ILE A 187 8.70 5.11 -21.78
C ILE A 187 7.28 5.38 -21.26
N ALA A 188 7.03 5.08 -19.98
CA ALA A 188 5.73 5.09 -19.33
C ALA A 188 5.74 5.90 -18.03
N GLN A 189 6.31 7.11 -18.09
CA GLN A 189 6.43 8.03 -16.94
C GLN A 189 5.09 8.22 -16.22
N ASP A 190 4.02 8.34 -17.00
CA ASP A 190 2.67 8.58 -16.53
C ASP A 190 2.14 7.45 -15.65
N SER A 191 2.35 6.21 -16.10
CA SER A 191 1.94 5.02 -15.37
C SER A 191 2.84 4.81 -14.15
N LEU A 192 4.15 4.99 -14.28
CA LEU A 192 5.06 4.86 -13.15
C LEU A 192 4.69 5.83 -12.02
N PHE A 193 4.41 7.09 -12.36
CA PHE A 193 3.96 8.08 -11.38
C PHE A 193 2.66 7.66 -10.69
N PHE A 194 1.67 7.18 -11.45
CA PHE A 194 0.41 6.66 -10.91
C PHE A 194 0.65 5.55 -9.87
N PHE A 195 1.48 4.58 -10.22
CA PHE A 195 1.77 3.46 -9.34
C PHE A 195 2.58 3.86 -8.12
N LEU A 196 3.53 4.78 -8.25
CA LEU A 196 4.26 5.34 -7.12
C LEU A 196 3.31 6.07 -6.16
N LEU A 197 2.36 6.85 -6.69
CA LEU A 197 1.35 7.51 -5.87
C LEU A 197 0.48 6.49 -5.12
N CYS A 198 -0.06 5.48 -5.82
CA CYS A 198 -0.82 4.40 -5.18
C CYS A 198 0.00 3.66 -4.12
N THR A 199 1.28 3.41 -4.39
CA THR A 199 2.20 2.79 -3.43
C THR A 199 2.32 3.63 -2.16
N VAL A 200 2.61 4.93 -2.31
CA VAL A 200 2.77 5.85 -1.17
C VAL A 200 1.47 5.96 -0.37
N CYS A 201 0.32 6.06 -1.04
CA CYS A 201 -0.99 6.09 -0.40
C CYS A 201 -1.28 4.78 0.35
N THR A 202 -0.96 3.62 -0.24
CA THR A 202 -1.18 2.31 0.37
C THR A 202 -0.29 2.11 1.59
N MET A 203 1.01 2.38 1.48
CA MET A 203 1.96 2.21 2.59
C MET A 203 1.66 3.19 3.74
N SER A 204 1.31 4.44 3.42
CA SER A 204 0.83 5.40 4.42
C SER A 204 -0.47 4.92 5.06
N GLY A 205 -1.37 4.35 4.25
CA GLY A 205 -2.57 3.62 4.63
C GLY A 205 -2.33 2.52 5.66
N LEU A 206 -1.27 1.74 5.50
CA LEU A 206 -0.99 0.60 6.38
C LEU A 206 -0.32 1.02 7.68
N VAL A 207 0.62 1.97 7.63
CA VAL A 207 1.44 2.35 8.79
C VAL A 207 0.70 3.30 9.73
N VAL A 208 0.08 4.36 9.20
CA VAL A 208 -0.47 5.45 10.03
C VAL A 208 -1.63 4.97 10.92
N PRO A 209 -2.66 4.31 10.38
CA PRO A 209 -3.73 3.69 11.17
C PRO A 209 -3.26 2.69 12.19
N LEU A 210 -2.23 1.89 11.88
CA LEU A 210 -1.67 0.92 12.83
C LEU A 210 -1.02 1.62 14.03
N PHE A 211 -0.52 2.84 13.86
CA PHE A 211 0.00 3.65 14.97
C PHE A 211 -1.11 4.26 15.83
N ILE A 212 -2.26 4.56 15.22
CA ILE A 212 -3.35 5.32 15.86
C ILE A 212 -4.37 4.39 16.52
N THR A 213 -4.98 3.51 15.72
CA THR A 213 -6.15 2.69 16.08
C THR A 213 -5.81 1.61 17.10
N ARG A 214 -6.69 1.28 18.05
CA ARG A 214 -6.47 0.17 19.01
C ARG A 214 -7.12 -1.14 18.59
N GLY A 215 -8.33 -1.07 18.07
CA GLY A 215 -9.08 -2.22 17.59
C GLY A 215 -8.66 -2.67 16.19
N PHE A 216 -8.73 -3.99 15.97
CA PHE A 216 -8.37 -4.60 14.70
C PHE A 216 -9.30 -4.18 13.54
N ILE A 217 -10.61 -4.22 13.77
CA ILE A 217 -11.60 -3.82 12.76
C ILE A 217 -11.43 -2.33 12.41
N SER A 218 -11.20 -1.50 13.43
CA SER A 218 -10.87 -0.09 13.24
C SER A 218 -9.62 0.07 12.41
N TYR A 219 -8.58 -0.74 12.63
CA TYR A 219 -7.35 -0.72 11.83
C TYR A 219 -7.62 -1.03 10.35
N LEU A 220 -8.35 -2.11 10.04
CA LEU A 220 -8.67 -2.47 8.65
C LEU A 220 -9.42 -1.33 7.94
N LEU A 221 -10.50 -0.84 8.56
CA LEU A 221 -11.32 0.25 8.02
C LEU A 221 -10.50 1.52 7.84
N SER A 222 -9.71 1.90 8.86
CA SER A 222 -8.88 3.09 8.82
C SER A 222 -7.79 3.01 7.75
N THR A 223 -7.25 1.82 7.48
CA THR A 223 -6.26 1.60 6.41
C THR A 223 -6.82 1.95 5.04
N GLN A 224 -8.00 1.43 4.73
CA GLN A 224 -8.67 1.72 3.46
C GLN A 224 -9.09 3.19 3.39
N LEU A 225 -9.74 3.68 4.45
CA LEU A 225 -10.24 5.05 4.49
C LEU A 225 -9.11 6.08 4.35
N PHE A 226 -7.98 5.88 5.04
CA PHE A 226 -6.84 6.80 4.98
C PHE A 226 -6.15 6.77 3.62
N SER A 227 -5.87 5.57 3.08
CA SER A 227 -5.23 5.44 1.76
C SER A 227 -6.07 6.04 0.64
N LEU A 228 -7.39 5.81 0.66
CA LEU A 228 -8.34 6.43 -0.26
C LEU A 228 -8.43 7.93 -0.09
N SER A 229 -8.51 8.42 1.15
CA SER A 229 -8.58 9.86 1.41
C SER A 229 -7.31 10.58 0.93
N LEU A 230 -6.13 9.98 1.12
CA LEU A 230 -4.88 10.49 0.57
C LEU A 230 -4.95 10.59 -0.96
N LEU A 231 -5.33 9.50 -1.62
CA LEU A 231 -5.39 9.45 -3.09
C LEU A 231 -6.43 10.43 -3.65
N VAL A 232 -7.64 10.45 -3.10
CA VAL A 232 -8.72 11.35 -3.50
C VAL A 232 -8.31 12.81 -3.28
N SER A 233 -7.71 13.14 -2.14
CA SER A 233 -7.25 14.51 -1.87
C SER A 233 -6.19 14.97 -2.87
N PHE A 234 -5.31 14.06 -3.29
CA PHE A 234 -4.27 14.32 -4.27
C PHE A 234 -4.86 14.62 -5.65
N ILE A 235 -5.77 13.76 -6.12
CA ILE A 235 -6.36 13.89 -7.46
C ILE A 235 -7.32 15.09 -7.53
N THR A 236 -8.09 15.34 -6.46
CA THR A 236 -9.05 16.46 -6.41
C THR A 236 -8.40 17.80 -6.07
N ALA A 237 -7.11 17.83 -5.73
CA ALA A 237 -6.42 19.08 -5.44
C ALA A 237 -6.57 20.07 -6.61
N PRO A 238 -6.74 21.39 -6.33
CA PRO A 238 -7.08 22.37 -7.34
C PRO A 238 -5.87 22.57 -8.28
N LYS A 239 -6.13 22.75 -9.57
CA LYS A 239 -5.06 22.98 -10.57
C LYS A 239 -4.35 24.32 -10.38
N GLU A 240 -5.04 25.27 -9.76
CA GLU A 240 -4.60 26.65 -9.56
C GLU A 240 -4.42 26.97 -8.07
N ALA A 241 -3.68 26.12 -7.35
CA ALA A 241 -3.26 26.55 -6.01
C ALA A 241 -2.41 27.82 -6.19
N ARG A 242 -2.91 28.98 -5.72
CA ARG A 242 -2.25 30.31 -5.78
C ARG A 242 -0.83 30.33 -5.18
N LEU A 243 -0.43 29.26 -4.50
CA LEU A 243 0.92 29.02 -4.05
C LEU A 243 1.83 28.70 -5.25
N ARG A 244 2.46 29.75 -5.78
CA ARG A 244 3.38 29.74 -6.94
C ARG A 244 4.51 28.69 -6.84
N TYR A 245 4.82 28.20 -5.63
CA TYR A 245 5.88 27.23 -5.34
C TYR A 245 5.39 25.89 -4.78
N SER A 246 4.11 25.53 -4.94
CA SER A 246 3.66 24.23 -4.48
C SER A 246 4.26 23.10 -5.34
N PRO A 247 4.95 22.10 -4.76
CA PRO A 247 5.47 20.96 -5.52
C PRO A 247 4.36 20.20 -6.26
N PHE A 248 3.11 20.29 -5.76
CA PHE A 248 1.93 19.75 -6.42
C PHE A 248 1.61 20.44 -7.75
N ASN A 249 1.87 21.73 -7.90
CA ASN A 249 1.66 22.42 -9.18
C ASN A 249 2.68 21.94 -10.22
N VAL A 250 3.94 21.75 -9.81
CA VAL A 250 5.01 21.20 -10.68
C VAL A 250 4.69 19.76 -11.08
N LEU A 251 4.16 18.95 -10.17
CA LEU A 251 3.68 17.61 -10.53
C LEU A 251 2.54 17.66 -11.55
N LYS A 252 1.56 18.55 -11.37
CA LYS A 252 0.38 18.64 -12.25
C LYS A 252 0.68 19.15 -13.66
N THR A 253 1.82 19.80 -13.87
CA THR A 253 2.25 20.17 -15.23
C THR A 253 2.82 18.98 -15.99
N GLN A 254 3.25 17.91 -15.32
CA GLN A 254 3.70 16.69 -15.99
C GLN A 254 2.55 16.04 -16.75
N LYS A 255 2.83 15.60 -17.98
CA LYS A 255 1.82 14.99 -18.88
C LYS A 255 1.11 13.81 -18.22
N GLY A 256 1.83 13.01 -17.43
CA GLY A 256 1.25 11.88 -16.73
C GLY A 256 0.31 12.18 -15.61
N VAL A 257 0.58 13.23 -14.84
CA VAL A 257 -0.38 13.68 -13.84
C VAL A 257 -1.65 14.18 -14.53
N ARG A 258 -1.54 14.81 -15.71
CA ARG A 258 -2.72 15.19 -16.51
C ARG A 258 -3.48 13.98 -17.05
N LEU A 259 -2.80 12.90 -17.42
CA LEU A 259 -3.44 11.65 -17.84
C LEU A 259 -4.23 11.04 -16.68
N ILE A 260 -3.64 10.97 -15.48
CA ILE A 260 -4.31 10.47 -14.26
C ILE A 260 -5.47 11.37 -13.86
N LEU A 261 -5.32 12.70 -13.95
CA LEU A 261 -6.40 13.66 -13.69
C LEU A 261 -7.53 13.58 -14.73
N ARG A 262 -7.28 12.98 -15.89
CA ARG A 262 -8.27 12.69 -16.94
C ARG A 262 -8.78 11.26 -16.88
N ALA A 263 -8.06 10.36 -16.22
CA ALA A 263 -8.50 8.99 -16.00
C ALA A 263 -9.75 9.00 -15.12
N ASP A 264 -10.63 8.03 -15.33
CA ASP A 264 -11.81 7.87 -14.50
C ASP A 264 -11.37 7.69 -13.04
N TYR A 265 -11.74 8.64 -12.18
CA TYR A 265 -11.50 8.62 -10.74
C TYR A 265 -11.90 7.28 -10.12
N ASN A 266 -12.96 6.67 -10.66
CA ASN A 266 -13.44 5.35 -10.27
C ASN A 266 -12.34 4.29 -10.42
N VAL A 267 -11.68 4.19 -11.58
CA VAL A 267 -10.61 3.19 -11.81
C VAL A 267 -9.48 3.36 -10.82
N VAL A 268 -9.07 4.61 -10.58
CA VAL A 268 -7.99 4.93 -9.64
C VAL A 268 -8.34 4.51 -8.22
N VAL A 269 -9.57 4.82 -7.78
CA VAL A 269 -10.11 4.43 -6.47
C VAL A 269 -10.23 2.90 -6.36
N THR A 270 -10.75 2.22 -7.39
CA THR A 270 -10.89 0.76 -7.39
C THR A 270 -9.53 0.07 -7.29
N VAL A 271 -8.54 0.51 -8.07
CA VAL A 271 -7.17 -0.05 -8.01
C VAL A 271 -6.58 0.14 -6.61
N GLN A 272 -6.74 1.32 -6.01
CA GLN A 272 -6.26 1.60 -4.66
C GLN A 272 -6.97 0.75 -3.59
N MET A 273 -8.28 0.58 -3.68
CA MET A 273 -9.05 -0.28 -2.78
C MET A 273 -8.59 -1.73 -2.90
N LEU A 274 -8.51 -2.25 -4.13
CA LEU A 274 -8.12 -3.62 -4.39
C LEU A 274 -6.70 -3.89 -3.87
N ALA A 275 -5.78 -2.97 -4.13
CA ALA A 275 -4.43 -2.98 -3.60
C ALA A 275 -4.39 -3.11 -2.07
N GLY A 276 -5.11 -2.24 -1.37
CA GLY A 276 -5.16 -2.26 0.09
C GLY A 276 -5.80 -3.54 0.63
N ILE A 277 -6.91 -3.98 0.03
CA ILE A 277 -7.60 -5.22 0.40
C ILE A 277 -6.69 -6.42 0.23
N LEU A 278 -5.97 -6.50 -0.89
CA LEU A 278 -5.08 -7.61 -1.21
C LEU A 278 -3.97 -7.75 -0.18
N ILE A 279 -3.33 -6.64 0.23
CA ILE A 279 -2.32 -6.67 1.30
C ILE A 279 -2.94 -7.06 2.63
N LEU A 280 -4.09 -6.48 2.99
CA LEU A 280 -4.76 -6.81 4.24
C LEU A 280 -5.11 -8.29 4.33
N ALA A 281 -5.56 -8.88 3.23
CA ALA A 281 -6.08 -10.22 3.23
C ALA A 281 -5.02 -11.30 2.97
N LEU A 282 -3.99 -11.03 2.15
CA LEU A 282 -2.87 -11.96 1.95
C LEU A 282 -1.81 -11.90 3.06
N HIS A 283 -1.73 -10.79 3.80
CA HIS A 283 -0.68 -10.61 4.80
C HIS A 283 -1.22 -10.31 6.20
N THR A 284 -1.92 -9.18 6.40
CA THR A 284 -2.35 -8.78 7.75
C THR A 284 -3.21 -9.85 8.43
N LEU A 285 -4.20 -10.40 7.71
CA LEU A 285 -5.14 -11.36 8.26
C LEU A 285 -4.48 -12.69 8.65
N PRO A 286 -3.67 -13.34 7.78
CA PRO A 286 -2.92 -14.53 8.14
C PRO A 286 -1.98 -14.33 9.33
N VAL A 287 -1.22 -13.23 9.37
CA VAL A 287 -0.29 -12.93 10.47
C VAL A 287 -1.06 -12.76 11.78
N LEU A 288 -2.18 -12.04 11.74
CA LEU A 288 -3.01 -11.85 12.92
C LEU A 288 -3.62 -13.18 13.38
N HIS A 289 -4.19 -13.97 12.46
CA HIS A 289 -4.73 -15.28 12.77
C HIS A 289 -3.66 -16.14 13.44
N TYR A 290 -2.46 -16.22 12.85
CA TYR A 290 -1.33 -16.96 13.40
C TYR A 290 -0.98 -16.55 14.84
N VAL A 291 -0.84 -15.25 15.11
CA VAL A 291 -0.48 -14.77 16.46
C VAL A 291 -1.62 -14.97 17.47
N VAL A 292 -2.88 -14.89 17.03
CA VAL A 292 -4.04 -15.06 17.91
C VAL A 292 -4.30 -16.52 18.24
N THR A 293 -4.26 -17.41 17.25
CA THR A 293 -4.65 -18.83 17.40
C THR A 293 -3.54 -19.73 17.91
N ARG A 294 -2.28 -19.29 17.92
CA ARG A 294 -1.19 -20.12 18.46
C ARG A 294 -1.40 -20.30 19.96
N GLU A 295 -1.82 -21.50 20.35
CA GLU A 295 -1.86 -21.91 21.76
C GLU A 295 -0.42 -21.98 22.25
N LEU A 296 -0.14 -21.30 23.37
CA LEU A 296 1.16 -21.45 24.01
C LEU A 296 1.22 -22.88 24.56
N PRO A 297 2.34 -23.60 24.38
CA PRO A 297 2.46 -24.95 24.91
C PRO A 297 2.07 -24.95 26.38
N PRO A 298 1.22 -25.89 26.83
CA PRO A 298 0.72 -25.90 28.20
C PRO A 298 1.91 -25.95 29.13
N ARG A 299 2.04 -24.87 29.93
CA ARG A 299 3.07 -24.61 30.94
C ARG A 299 3.46 -25.93 31.61
N SER A 300 4.52 -26.56 31.12
CA SER A 300 4.95 -27.82 31.70
C SER A 300 5.30 -27.49 33.15
N ARG A 301 4.65 -28.19 34.07
CA ARG A 301 4.73 -28.07 35.53
C ARG A 301 6.12 -28.50 36.05
N SER A 302 7.17 -28.25 35.28
CA SER A 302 8.51 -28.83 35.41
C SER A 302 9.39 -28.15 36.47
N ARG A 303 8.84 -27.30 37.34
CA ARG A 303 9.65 -26.67 38.40
C ARG A 303 9.06 -26.74 39.80
N ARG A 304 8.16 -27.71 40.06
CA ARG A 304 7.64 -27.95 41.42
C ARG A 304 7.67 -29.41 41.90
N ALA A 305 8.50 -30.26 41.29
CA ALA A 305 8.86 -31.55 41.87
C ALA A 305 10.38 -31.57 42.07
N GLY A 306 10.84 -31.44 43.32
CA GLY A 306 12.21 -31.83 43.69
C GLY A 306 13.18 -30.76 44.19
N ALA A 307 12.72 -29.67 44.81
CA ALA A 307 13.61 -28.97 45.75
C ALA A 307 13.44 -29.62 47.14
N PRO A 308 14.43 -30.36 47.67
CA PRO A 308 14.36 -30.93 49.00
C PRO A 308 14.30 -29.80 50.05
N PRO A 309 13.58 -29.99 51.16
CA PRO A 309 13.56 -29.02 52.26
C PRO A 309 14.94 -29.01 52.93
N ALA A 310 15.80 -28.09 52.54
CA ALA A 310 16.97 -27.74 53.32
C ALA A 310 16.51 -26.89 54.51
N SER A 311 16.14 -27.57 55.59
CA SER A 311 16.28 -27.04 56.93
C SER A 311 17.77 -26.80 57.17
N PHE A 312 18.18 -25.55 57.40
CA PHE A 312 19.03 -25.16 58.53
C PHE A 312 19.26 -23.64 58.51
N ALA A 313 19.17 -23.07 59.70
CA ALA A 313 19.25 -21.67 60.03
C ALA A 313 20.64 -21.06 59.79
N SER A 314 20.72 -19.73 59.60
CA SER A 314 21.24 -18.82 60.64
C SER A 314 21.53 -17.39 60.10
N GLN A 315 20.88 -16.43 60.76
CA GLN A 315 21.27 -15.05 61.10
C GLN A 315 22.24 -14.19 60.25
N ARG A 316 21.70 -13.02 59.89
CA ARG A 316 22.22 -11.63 60.02
C ARG A 316 23.62 -11.31 59.49
N HIS A 317 23.65 -10.50 58.43
CA HIS A 317 24.27 -9.17 58.51
C HIS A 317 23.68 -8.22 57.47
N GLY A 318 23.32 -7.01 57.91
CA GLY A 318 22.82 -5.94 57.06
C GLY A 318 23.89 -5.50 56.07
N ARG A 319 23.54 -5.54 54.78
CA ARG A 319 24.31 -4.94 53.71
C ARG A 319 23.31 -4.51 52.64
N ASP A 320 23.42 -3.25 52.24
CA ASP A 320 22.59 -2.61 51.23
C ASP A 320 22.40 -3.53 50.03
N GLU A 321 21.15 -3.89 49.79
CA GLU A 321 20.70 -4.86 48.79
C GLU A 321 20.95 -4.28 47.40
N PRO A 322 21.91 -4.81 46.61
CA PRO A 322 22.03 -4.41 45.22
C PRO A 322 20.78 -4.92 44.52
N THR A 323 20.05 -4.00 43.89
CA THR A 323 18.86 -4.22 43.08
C THR A 323 19.01 -5.51 42.29
N SER A 324 18.35 -6.56 42.79
CA SER A 324 18.35 -7.90 42.20
C SER A 324 17.97 -7.80 40.72
N PRO A 325 18.72 -8.44 39.81
CA PRO A 325 18.35 -8.48 38.40
C PRO A 325 16.98 -9.14 38.33
N THR A 326 15.97 -8.34 38.00
CA THR A 326 14.59 -8.76 37.81
C THR A 326 14.62 -9.89 36.79
N THR A 327 14.46 -11.13 37.26
CA THR A 327 14.30 -12.28 36.40
C THR A 327 13.16 -11.95 35.44
N PRO A 328 13.37 -11.98 34.12
CA PRO A 328 12.32 -11.69 33.16
C PRO A 328 11.13 -12.58 33.49
N ASP A 329 9.96 -11.97 33.70
CA ASP A 329 8.73 -12.71 33.95
C ASP A 329 8.61 -13.79 32.87
N ALA A 330 8.34 -15.04 33.26
CA ALA A 330 8.24 -16.17 32.34
C ALA A 330 7.27 -15.92 31.14
N HIS A 331 6.38 -14.94 31.27
CA HIS A 331 5.50 -14.47 30.21
C HIS A 331 6.21 -13.72 29.07
N THR A 332 7.36 -13.08 29.31
CA THR A 332 8.13 -12.37 28.28
C THR A 332 8.90 -13.34 27.40
N GLU A 333 9.30 -14.50 27.92
CA GLU A 333 10.02 -15.54 27.17
C GLU A 333 9.11 -16.18 26.10
N ASP A 334 7.87 -16.51 26.47
CA ASP A 334 6.84 -17.02 25.56
C ASP A 334 6.55 -16.04 24.40
N GLU A 335 6.47 -14.74 24.69
CA GLU A 335 6.26 -13.68 23.69
C GLU A 335 7.47 -13.55 22.73
N LEU A 336 8.69 -13.70 23.27
CA LEU A 336 9.92 -13.70 22.50
C LEU A 336 10.02 -14.91 21.56
N GLU A 337 9.54 -16.08 21.98
CA GLU A 337 9.53 -17.29 21.17
C GLU A 337 8.59 -17.14 19.95
N VAL A 338 7.37 -16.63 20.15
CA VAL A 338 6.43 -16.38 19.04
C VAL A 338 6.99 -15.36 18.04
N LEU A 339 7.69 -14.33 18.53
CA LEU A 339 8.36 -13.32 17.68
C LEU A 339 9.68 -13.82 17.07
N ALA A 340 10.29 -14.86 17.62
CA ALA A 340 11.51 -15.45 17.07
C ALA A 340 11.22 -16.19 15.76
N ASP A 341 10.04 -16.81 15.67
CA ASP A 341 9.58 -17.52 14.47
C ASP A 341 9.17 -16.60 13.32
N LEU A 342 8.80 -15.35 13.64
CA LEU A 342 8.43 -14.36 12.64
C LEU A 342 9.69 -13.60 12.15
N ASP A 343 9.82 -13.46 10.84
CA ASP A 343 10.95 -12.79 10.21
C ASP A 343 10.51 -11.49 9.57
N ASP A 344 10.55 -10.40 10.35
CA ASP A 344 10.05 -9.08 9.93
C ASP A 344 10.62 -8.63 8.58
N VAL A 345 11.90 -8.95 8.30
CA VAL A 345 12.59 -8.49 7.09
C VAL A 345 12.13 -9.30 5.88
N LEU A 346 11.99 -10.62 6.04
CA LEU A 346 11.49 -11.49 4.99
C LEU A 346 10.02 -11.19 4.67
N GLU A 347 9.18 -10.98 5.68
CA GLU A 347 7.79 -10.57 5.50
C GLU A 347 7.67 -9.23 4.76
N ALA A 348 8.45 -8.22 5.20
CA ALA A 348 8.51 -6.93 4.51
C ALA A 348 8.99 -7.08 3.06
N PHE A 349 9.99 -7.93 2.82
CA PHE A 349 10.49 -8.26 1.48
C PHE A 349 9.37 -8.86 0.61
N CYS A 350 8.63 -9.83 1.13
CA CYS A 350 7.51 -10.45 0.44
C CYS A 350 6.40 -9.45 0.11
N ILE A 351 6.06 -8.53 1.03
CA ILE A 351 5.08 -7.46 0.76
C ILE A 351 5.56 -6.58 -0.40
N CYS A 352 6.80 -6.09 -0.33
CA CYS A 352 7.34 -5.20 -1.35
C CYS A 352 7.50 -5.90 -2.71
N ALA A 353 7.97 -7.15 -2.72
CA ALA A 353 8.12 -7.95 -3.94
C ALA A 353 6.74 -8.28 -4.55
N GLY A 354 5.78 -8.72 -3.73
CA GLY A 354 4.41 -9.00 -4.16
C GLY A 354 3.71 -7.76 -4.70
N TRP A 355 3.91 -6.60 -4.05
CA TRP A 355 3.42 -5.32 -4.53
C TRP A 355 4.02 -4.93 -5.89
N SER A 356 5.35 -4.99 -6.02
CA SER A 356 6.06 -4.69 -7.27
C SER A 356 5.64 -5.64 -8.40
N TYR A 357 5.40 -6.91 -8.10
CA TYR A 357 4.89 -7.88 -9.06
C TYR A 357 3.44 -7.57 -9.51
N MET A 358 2.56 -7.22 -8.57
CA MET A 358 1.19 -6.79 -8.91
C MET A 358 1.21 -5.55 -9.80
N LEU A 359 2.03 -4.57 -9.45
CA LEU A 359 2.26 -3.35 -10.23
C LEU A 359 2.73 -3.68 -11.65
N PHE A 360 3.72 -4.55 -11.80
CA PHE A 360 4.20 -5.02 -13.11
C PHE A 360 3.08 -5.71 -13.91
N ARG A 361 2.29 -6.59 -13.28
CA ARG A 361 1.19 -7.30 -13.95
C ARG A 361 0.09 -6.35 -14.42
N VAL A 362 -0.32 -5.39 -13.58
CA VAL A 362 -1.34 -4.40 -13.94
C VAL A 362 -0.82 -3.53 -15.09
N LEU A 363 0.42 -3.02 -14.99
CA LEU A 363 1.07 -2.28 -16.08
C LEU A 363 1.06 -3.07 -17.38
N HIS A 364 1.52 -4.32 -17.34
CA HIS A 364 1.62 -5.17 -18.50
C HIS A 364 0.24 -5.39 -19.16
N ARG A 365 -0.80 -5.69 -18.37
CA ARG A 365 -2.18 -5.87 -18.88
C ARG A 365 -2.74 -4.60 -19.49
N VAL A 366 -2.52 -3.45 -18.85
CA VAL A 366 -2.95 -2.15 -19.37
C VAL A 366 -2.24 -1.84 -20.68
N THR A 367 -0.92 -1.98 -20.73
CA THR A 367 -0.11 -1.75 -21.95
C THR A 367 -0.54 -2.66 -23.09
N GLN A 368 -0.74 -3.96 -22.84
CA GLN A 368 -1.25 -4.90 -23.86
C GLN A 368 -2.63 -4.50 -24.38
N THR A 369 -3.53 -4.06 -23.50
CA THR A 369 -4.88 -3.66 -23.90
C THR A 369 -4.86 -2.39 -24.74
N CYS A 370 -4.01 -1.42 -24.36
CA CYS A 370 -3.80 -0.20 -25.13
C CYS A 370 -3.20 -0.50 -26.51
N MET A 371 -2.16 -1.34 -26.59
CA MET A 371 -1.55 -1.73 -27.86
C MET A 371 -2.54 -2.44 -28.80
N LYS A 372 -3.32 -3.41 -28.29
CA LYS A 372 -4.36 -4.08 -29.07
C LYS A 372 -5.37 -3.08 -29.65
N ARG A 373 -5.80 -2.08 -28.86
CA ARG A 373 -6.73 -1.05 -29.33
C ARG A 373 -6.14 -0.15 -30.41
N VAL A 374 -4.88 0.26 -30.26
CA VAL A 374 -4.19 1.09 -31.28
C VAL A 374 -4.03 0.31 -32.58
N ILE A 375 -3.65 -0.97 -32.52
CA ILE A 375 -3.50 -1.82 -33.70
C ILE A 375 -4.84 -2.01 -34.41
N VAL A 376 -5.93 -2.30 -33.68
CA VAL A 376 -7.27 -2.43 -34.27
C VAL A 376 -7.76 -1.11 -34.87
N SER A 377 -7.54 0.01 -34.21
CA SER A 377 -7.93 1.33 -34.71
C SER A 377 -7.19 1.74 -35.98
N ASN A 378 -5.91 1.36 -36.11
CA ASN A 378 -5.12 1.65 -37.32
C ASN A 378 -5.33 0.61 -38.42
N GLY A 379 -5.58 -0.66 -38.07
CA GLY A 379 -5.87 -1.74 -39.01
C GLY A 379 -7.24 -1.62 -39.68
N GLY A 380 -8.22 -1.00 -39.01
CA GLY A 380 -9.53 -0.70 -39.61
C GLY A 380 -9.54 0.47 -40.61
N ALA A 381 -8.46 1.26 -40.69
CA ALA A 381 -8.38 2.43 -41.56
C ALA A 381 -7.69 2.18 -42.92
N VAL A 382 -7.11 0.98 -43.13
CA VAL A 382 -6.32 0.66 -44.34
C VAL A 382 -7.07 -0.28 -45.32
N GLY A 383 -8.29 -0.72 -44.98
CA GLY A 383 -9.06 -1.70 -45.75
C GLY A 383 -10.33 -1.19 -46.46
N SER A 384 -10.43 0.09 -46.81
CA SER A 384 -11.62 0.63 -47.50
C SER A 384 -11.27 1.67 -48.56
N VAL A 385 -10.47 1.27 -49.54
CA VAL A 385 -10.44 1.89 -50.89
C VAL A 385 -10.24 0.76 -51.91
N ALA A 386 -11.25 -0.10 -52.06
CA ALA A 386 -11.48 -0.88 -53.27
C ALA A 386 -12.93 -1.38 -53.21
N GLY A 387 -13.73 -0.94 -54.18
CA GLY A 387 -15.17 -1.17 -54.23
C GLY A 387 -15.56 -2.62 -54.49
N GLY A 388 -16.84 -2.90 -54.27
CA GLY A 388 -17.47 -4.17 -54.64
C GLY A 388 -18.64 -4.49 -53.74
N ALA A 389 -19.83 -4.46 -54.32
CA ALA A 389 -21.10 -4.79 -53.69
C ALA A 389 -21.18 -6.26 -53.23
N SER A 390 -22.15 -6.52 -52.34
CA SER A 390 -22.85 -7.80 -52.13
C SER A 390 -22.02 -8.97 -51.60
N ASP A 391 -22.16 -9.34 -50.33
CA ASP A 391 -23.18 -10.30 -49.91
C ASP A 391 -23.03 -10.74 -48.44
N ASN A 392 -24.17 -11.10 -47.88
CA ASN A 392 -24.36 -11.53 -46.51
C ASN A 392 -23.66 -12.87 -46.23
N SER A 393 -22.74 -12.92 -45.26
CA SER A 393 -22.56 -14.10 -44.40
C SER A 393 -21.69 -13.82 -43.18
N SER A 394 -22.34 -13.86 -42.02
CA SER A 394 -21.87 -14.42 -40.75
C SER A 394 -20.36 -14.66 -40.56
N VAL A 395 -19.68 -13.72 -39.91
CA VAL A 395 -18.61 -14.06 -38.96
C VAL A 395 -18.85 -13.28 -37.68
N SER A 396 -19.58 -13.92 -36.76
CA SER A 396 -19.69 -13.53 -35.36
C SER A 396 -18.32 -13.52 -34.69
N GLY A 397 -17.76 -12.33 -34.47
CA GLY A 397 -16.71 -12.10 -33.48
C GLY A 397 -17.35 -11.64 -32.15
N PRO A 398 -17.18 -12.35 -31.03
CA PRO A 398 -17.90 -12.08 -29.79
C PRO A 398 -17.23 -10.95 -29.01
N LEU A 399 -17.28 -9.70 -29.49
CA LEU A 399 -17.00 -8.53 -28.64
C LEU A 399 -17.49 -7.18 -29.21
N ILE A 400 -18.04 -7.15 -30.42
CA ILE A 400 -18.47 -5.92 -31.11
C ILE A 400 -20.00 -5.89 -31.17
N GLY A 401 -20.63 -5.81 -30.00
CA GLY A 401 -22.09 -5.73 -29.85
C GLY A 401 -22.55 -4.86 -28.69
N ILE A 402 -21.67 -4.00 -28.15
CA ILE A 402 -21.98 -3.16 -26.97
C ILE A 402 -22.05 -1.65 -27.30
N MET A 403 -21.86 -1.24 -28.57
CA MET A 403 -21.72 0.19 -28.91
C MET A 403 -22.59 0.69 -30.08
N ALA A 404 -23.81 0.19 -30.24
CA ALA A 404 -24.82 0.87 -31.06
C ALA A 404 -26.13 0.98 -30.26
N GLY A 405 -26.53 2.21 -29.95
CA GLY A 405 -27.72 2.52 -29.18
C GLY A 405 -27.49 3.74 -28.31
N ASP A 406 -27.68 4.91 -28.92
CA ASP A 406 -27.78 6.21 -28.27
C ASP A 406 -28.68 6.16 -27.02
N ARG A 407 -28.29 6.93 -25.99
CA ARG A 407 -28.82 6.95 -24.60
C ARG A 407 -28.37 5.79 -23.70
N ARG A 408 -27.06 5.54 -23.58
CA ARG A 408 -26.52 4.60 -22.59
C ARG A 408 -25.84 5.35 -21.45
N VAL A 409 -26.37 5.19 -20.24
CA VAL A 409 -25.59 5.28 -19.01
C VAL A 409 -24.27 4.57 -19.28
N ASP A 410 -23.18 5.32 -19.22
CA ASP A 410 -21.86 4.87 -19.66
C ASP A 410 -21.53 3.54 -18.98
N VAL A 411 -21.61 2.45 -19.75
CA VAL A 411 -21.50 1.07 -19.26
C VAL A 411 -20.18 0.86 -18.54
N ARG A 412 -19.15 1.66 -18.87
CA ARG A 412 -17.88 1.69 -18.15
C ARG A 412 -18.04 2.25 -16.75
N THR A 413 -18.73 3.37 -16.61
CA THR A 413 -19.02 4.01 -15.31
C THR A 413 -19.93 3.13 -14.47
N ALA A 414 -20.95 2.52 -15.06
CA ALA A 414 -21.81 1.54 -14.39
C ALA A 414 -21.02 0.30 -13.94
N SER A 415 -20.18 -0.29 -14.80
CA SER A 415 -19.35 -1.45 -14.46
C SER A 415 -18.31 -1.15 -13.38
N ALA A 416 -17.73 0.06 -13.38
CA ALA A 416 -16.76 0.50 -12.39
C ALA A 416 -17.44 0.75 -11.04
N VAL A 417 -18.63 1.35 -11.03
CA VAL A 417 -19.44 1.55 -9.82
C VAL A 417 -19.91 0.20 -9.26
N VAL A 418 -20.37 -0.71 -10.11
CA VAL A 418 -20.82 -2.06 -9.69
C VAL A 418 -19.64 -2.89 -9.16
N SER A 419 -18.49 -2.90 -9.85
CA SER A 419 -17.31 -3.62 -9.37
C SER A 419 -16.75 -3.04 -8.06
N THR A 420 -16.72 -1.70 -7.94
CA THR A 420 -16.31 -1.05 -6.68
C THR A 420 -17.30 -1.34 -5.56
N GLY A 421 -18.60 -1.32 -5.86
CA GLY A 421 -19.66 -1.69 -4.92
C GLY A 421 -19.55 -3.14 -4.47
N LEU A 422 -19.30 -4.09 -5.38
CA LEU A 422 -19.09 -5.50 -5.06
C LEU A 422 -17.84 -5.72 -4.19
N VAL A 423 -16.72 -5.06 -4.52
CA VAL A 423 -15.50 -5.11 -3.70
C VAL A 423 -15.74 -4.52 -2.31
N PHE A 424 -16.50 -3.42 -2.22
CA PHE A 424 -16.85 -2.79 -0.94
C PHE A 424 -17.79 -3.66 -0.10
N LEU A 425 -18.83 -4.25 -0.69
CA LEU A 425 -19.75 -5.16 -0.01
C LEU A 425 -19.04 -6.44 0.44
N TRP A 426 -18.15 -6.97 -0.39
CA TRP A 426 -17.31 -8.11 -0.04
C TRP A 426 -16.37 -7.78 1.13
N TYR A 427 -15.76 -6.59 1.11
CA TYR A 427 -14.94 -6.10 2.21
C TYR A 427 -15.75 -5.94 3.52
N ILE A 428 -16.98 -5.42 3.44
CA ILE A 428 -17.91 -5.37 4.59
C ILE A 428 -18.21 -6.78 5.11
N LYS A 429 -18.44 -7.75 4.22
CA LYS A 429 -18.70 -9.14 4.60
C LYS A 429 -17.51 -9.76 5.34
N VAL A 430 -16.29 -9.57 4.85
CA VAL A 430 -15.06 -10.02 5.52
C VAL A 430 -14.92 -9.36 6.90
N ILE A 431 -15.16 -8.05 7.00
CA ILE A 431 -15.16 -7.36 8.31
C ILE A 431 -16.25 -7.92 9.23
N SER A 432 -17.44 -8.20 8.71
CA SER A 432 -18.55 -8.74 9.49
C SER A 432 -18.24 -10.14 10.02
N LEU A 433 -17.55 -10.98 9.25
CA LEU A 433 -17.05 -12.28 9.71
C LEU A 433 -15.97 -12.13 10.79
N LEU A 434 -15.05 -11.17 10.61
CA LEU A 434 -14.04 -10.86 11.62
C LEU A 434 -14.66 -10.30 12.92
N GLN A 435 -15.76 -9.56 12.81
CA GLN A 435 -16.56 -9.10 13.96
C GLN A 435 -17.23 -10.25 14.72
N ARG A 436 -17.55 -11.35 14.04
CA ARG A 436 -18.14 -12.56 14.63
C ARG A 436 -17.10 -13.49 15.27
N GLN A 437 -15.84 -13.06 15.36
CA GLN A 437 -14.72 -13.84 15.92
C GLN A 437 -14.42 -15.16 15.19
N ASP A 438 -14.78 -15.26 13.92
CA ASP A 438 -14.42 -16.41 13.08
C ASP A 438 -13.39 -16.00 12.02
N PRO A 439 -12.11 -15.82 12.41
CA PRO A 439 -11.07 -15.43 11.48
C PRO A 439 -10.75 -16.55 10.49
N GLY A 440 -11.07 -17.82 10.81
CA GLY A 440 -10.91 -18.96 9.92
C GLY A 440 -11.86 -18.88 8.73
N ALA A 441 -13.16 -18.72 8.98
CA ALA A 441 -14.17 -18.59 7.91
C ALA A 441 -13.90 -17.35 7.02
N ALA A 442 -13.44 -16.24 7.60
CA ALA A 442 -13.05 -15.06 6.84
C ALA A 442 -11.88 -15.35 5.88
N LEU A 443 -10.88 -16.10 6.35
CA LEU A 443 -9.67 -16.43 5.60
C LEU A 443 -9.96 -17.48 4.51
N ASP A 444 -10.82 -18.45 4.77
CA ASP A 444 -11.24 -19.46 3.79
C ASP A 444 -12.14 -18.85 2.70
N GLN A 445 -13.05 -17.97 3.07
CA GLN A 445 -13.85 -17.24 2.09
C GLN A 445 -12.99 -16.32 1.23
N PHE A 446 -11.91 -15.76 1.78
CA PHE A 446 -10.92 -15.02 1.01
C PHE A 446 -10.09 -15.92 0.09
N ARG A 447 -9.59 -17.06 0.57
CA ARG A 447 -8.87 -18.04 -0.24
C ARG A 447 -9.72 -18.50 -1.42
N TYR A 448 -10.98 -18.83 -1.19
CA TYR A 448 -11.94 -19.18 -2.23
C TYR A 448 -12.08 -18.10 -3.30
N VAL A 449 -12.14 -16.83 -2.88
CA VAL A 449 -12.24 -15.69 -3.81
C VAL A 449 -10.93 -15.44 -4.56
N CYS A 450 -9.79 -15.55 -3.89
CA CYS A 450 -8.48 -15.48 -4.53
C CYS A 450 -8.27 -16.60 -5.53
N ASP A 451 -8.77 -17.80 -5.21
CA ASP A 451 -8.69 -18.98 -6.06
C ASP A 451 -9.66 -18.90 -7.26
N SER A 452 -10.84 -18.33 -7.07
CA SER A 452 -11.76 -18.05 -8.20
C SER A 452 -11.28 -16.91 -9.10
N MET A 453 -10.58 -15.92 -8.54
CA MET A 453 -9.90 -14.87 -9.32
C MET A 453 -8.48 -15.28 -9.77
N SER A 454 -8.02 -16.47 -9.40
CA SER A 454 -6.67 -16.95 -9.68
C SER A 454 -6.52 -17.16 -11.20
N PRO A 455 -5.59 -16.46 -11.85
CA PRO A 455 -5.34 -16.66 -13.27
C PRO A 455 -4.71 -18.03 -13.57
N LEU A 456 -4.19 -18.76 -12.56
CA LEU A 456 -3.80 -20.16 -12.74
C LEU A 456 -5.01 -21.01 -13.12
N ARG A 457 -6.19 -20.72 -12.59
CA ARG A 457 -7.42 -21.43 -12.92
C ARG A 457 -7.83 -21.24 -14.39
N TYR A 458 -7.64 -20.02 -14.91
CA TYR A 458 -7.85 -19.69 -16.33
C TYR A 458 -6.73 -20.22 -17.25
N LEU A 459 -5.48 -20.28 -16.77
CA LEU A 459 -4.32 -20.78 -17.52
C LEU A 459 -4.24 -22.32 -17.54
N LEU A 460 -4.70 -22.98 -16.49
CA LEU A 460 -4.71 -24.45 -16.37
C LEU A 460 -5.92 -25.08 -17.05
N GLY A 461 -6.80 -24.28 -17.67
CA GLY A 461 -7.94 -24.79 -18.45
C GLY A 461 -8.82 -25.75 -17.64
N VAL A 462 -8.95 -25.52 -16.33
CA VAL A 462 -9.82 -26.33 -15.48
C VAL A 462 -11.26 -25.95 -15.85
N SER A 463 -11.77 -26.64 -16.87
CA SER A 463 -13.18 -26.66 -17.25
C SER A 463 -14.00 -27.00 -16.01
N GLN A 464 -14.96 -26.15 -15.67
CA GLN A 464 -15.92 -26.43 -14.61
C GLN A 464 -16.91 -27.48 -15.11
N ASP A 465 -16.67 -28.74 -14.76
CA ASP A 465 -17.76 -29.71 -14.59
C ASP A 465 -18.12 -29.73 -13.10
N PHE A 466 -19.00 -28.82 -12.68
CA PHE A 466 -19.78 -28.89 -11.44
C PHE A 466 -21.09 -28.11 -11.59
#